data_AF-A0A024WLE2-F1
#
_entry.id   AF-A0A024WLE2-F1
#
_cell.length_a   1.000
_cell.length_b   1.000
_cell.length_c   1.000
_cell.angle_alpha   90.00
_cell.angle_beta   90.00
_cell.angle_gamma   90.00
#
_symmetry.space_group_name_H-M   'P 1'
#
loop_
_entity.id
_entity.type
_entity.pdbx_description
1 polymer ?
#
loop_
_entity_poly.entity_id
_entity_poly.type
_entity_poly.pdbx_seq_one_letter_code
_entity_poly.pdbx_strand_id
1 'polypeptide(L)'
;MERYTCTHVKKINETTSTTYDPKKSKEAQKIDIYTDIRDSKNDKENDTIDKWDIHKLNEVINIRHKNVNKTDIICKFFLNAVENKQYGWFWVCPNGGDNCKYKHCLPQGYVLKKQEPTEAEKDETPLEDIIEEERMKYINNGTPVTLELFKKWKEENADKYKLKKDDQKEKVEKKAKTNVLSGKELFTYDPTLFVDDDNAANTNEYDDLFYDDEDDKEDTPEKKNCVNGEINENPNEKREDEVPINSELFIDELDDLDQLD
;
A
#
# COMPACT_ATOMS: atom_id res chain seq x y z
N MET A 1 -1.55 -3.90 76.78
CA MET A 1 -1.28 -4.72 75.59
C MET A 1 -1.56 -3.82 74.40
N GLU A 2 -0.55 -3.09 73.94
CA GLU A 2 -0.74 -2.02 72.98
C GLU A 2 0.31 -2.11 71.86
N ARG A 3 -0.25 -2.24 70.63
CA ARG A 3 0.17 -1.63 69.36
C ARG A 3 1.48 -2.09 68.70
N TYR A 4 1.42 -2.59 67.47
CA TYR A 4 1.37 -1.82 66.21
C TYR A 4 1.60 -2.80 65.04
N THR A 5 0.75 -2.73 64.02
CA THR A 5 0.91 -3.45 62.75
C THR A 5 1.94 -2.72 61.88
N CYS A 6 2.94 -3.44 61.36
CA CYS A 6 3.86 -2.91 60.34
C CYS A 6 3.69 -3.74 59.06
N THR A 7 2.95 -3.18 58.10
CA THR A 7 2.80 -3.72 56.75
C THR A 7 4.09 -3.46 55.96
N HIS A 8 4.67 -4.53 55.42
CA HIS A 8 5.87 -4.46 54.61
C HIS A 8 5.50 -4.03 53.18
N VAL A 9 5.59 -2.73 52.88
CA VAL A 9 5.40 -2.19 51.53
C VAL A 9 6.63 -2.51 50.69
N LYS A 10 6.47 -3.38 49.69
CA LYS A 10 7.49 -3.60 48.64
C LYS A 10 7.59 -2.34 47.80
N LYS A 11 8.72 -1.63 47.89
CA LYS A 11 9.06 -0.55 46.96
C LYS A 11 9.28 -1.17 45.58
N ILE A 12 8.34 -0.93 44.69
CA ILE A 12 8.46 -1.13 43.24
C ILE A 12 9.54 -0.17 42.75
N ASN A 13 10.66 -0.74 42.29
CA ASN A 13 11.75 -0.02 41.67
C ASN A 13 11.32 0.48 40.28
N GLU A 14 11.18 1.80 40.19
CA GLU A 14 11.51 2.65 39.03
C GLU A 14 11.47 1.95 37.66
N THR A 15 10.33 2.13 36.99
CA THR A 15 10.22 2.01 35.53
C THR A 15 11.26 2.89 34.87
N THR A 16 12.34 2.30 34.36
CA THR A 16 13.26 2.97 33.44
C THR A 16 12.47 3.35 32.19
N SER A 17 12.07 4.62 32.07
CA SER A 17 11.61 5.20 30.82
C SER A 17 12.79 5.17 29.85
N THR A 18 12.94 4.08 29.11
CA THR A 18 13.86 4.03 27.97
C THR A 18 13.37 5.05 26.96
N THR A 19 13.99 6.22 26.94
CA THR A 19 13.79 7.26 25.93
C THR A 19 14.05 6.65 24.57
N TYR A 20 12.98 6.41 23.82
CA TYR A 20 13.05 5.87 22.46
C TYR A 20 13.76 6.89 21.57
N ASP A 21 14.94 6.54 21.09
CA ASP A 21 15.67 7.33 20.11
C ASP A 21 15.33 6.81 18.70
N PRO A 22 14.54 7.56 17.90
CA PRO A 22 14.12 7.13 16.57
C PRO A 22 15.29 6.94 15.59
N LYS A 23 16.47 7.53 15.85
CA LYS A 23 17.64 7.33 14.98
C LYS A 23 18.21 5.92 15.13
N LYS A 24 18.35 5.44 16.37
CA LYS A 24 18.82 4.06 16.65
C LYS A 24 17.86 3.00 16.12
N SER A 25 16.56 3.27 16.19
CA SER A 25 15.55 2.36 15.62
C SER A 25 15.62 2.27 14.10
N LYS A 26 16.01 3.34 13.39
CA LYS A 26 16.15 3.36 11.93
C LYS A 26 17.45 2.69 11.47
N GLU A 27 18.53 2.84 12.23
CA GLU A 27 19.82 2.17 11.93
C GLU A 27 19.71 0.64 12.00
N ALA A 28 18.99 0.11 12.99
CA ALA A 28 18.72 -1.33 13.11
C ALA A 28 17.91 -1.93 11.94
N GLN A 29 17.16 -1.10 11.20
CA GLN A 29 16.38 -1.54 10.04
C GLN A 29 17.20 -1.59 8.75
N LYS A 30 18.36 -0.92 8.70
CA LYS A 30 19.23 -0.91 7.52
C LYS A 30 20.13 -2.13 7.54
N ILE A 31 19.78 -3.13 6.73
CA ILE A 31 20.59 -4.33 6.56
C ILE A 31 21.74 -4.01 5.61
N ASP A 32 22.97 -4.27 6.05
CA ASP A 32 24.15 -4.19 5.20
C ASP A 32 24.26 -5.46 4.33
N ILE A 33 24.23 -5.25 3.01
CA ILE A 33 24.21 -6.30 1.98
C ILE A 33 25.59 -7.00 1.89
N TYR A 34 26.64 -6.37 2.38
CA TYR A 34 28.02 -6.89 2.33
C TYR A 34 28.40 -7.73 3.55
N THR A 35 27.56 -7.75 4.59
CA THR A 35 27.77 -8.53 5.81
C THR A 35 26.70 -9.59 5.99
N ASP A 36 27.08 -10.83 6.21
CA ASP A 36 26.11 -11.89 6.51
C ASP A 36 25.61 -11.73 7.96
N ILE A 37 24.30 -11.53 8.13
CA ILE A 37 23.64 -11.34 9.44
C ILE A 37 23.97 -12.48 10.41
N ARG A 38 24.23 -13.69 9.89
CA ARG A 38 24.56 -14.87 10.70
C ARG A 38 25.95 -14.80 11.31
N ASP A 39 26.86 -14.04 10.71
CA ASP A 39 28.21 -13.85 11.25
C ASP A 39 28.21 -12.74 12.31
N SER A 40 27.37 -11.69 12.15
CA SER A 40 27.18 -10.65 13.18
C SER A 40 26.54 -11.17 14.48
N LYS A 41 25.64 -12.16 14.40
CA LYS A 41 25.04 -12.80 15.60
C LYS A 41 25.98 -13.73 16.36
N ASN A 42 27.13 -14.06 15.78
CA ASN A 42 28.14 -14.85 16.48
C ASN A 42 29.11 -13.87 17.14
N ASP A 43 29.01 -13.67 18.46
CA ASP A 43 29.86 -12.79 19.29
C ASP A 43 31.35 -13.22 19.36
N LYS A 44 31.92 -13.66 18.25
CA LYS A 44 33.29 -14.19 18.13
C LYS A 44 34.37 -13.12 18.22
N GLU A 45 34.02 -11.85 18.09
CA GLU A 45 35.00 -10.75 18.04
C GLU A 45 35.57 -10.41 19.44
N ASN A 46 34.87 -10.78 20.52
CA ASN A 46 35.33 -10.56 21.90
C ASN A 46 35.93 -11.80 22.58
N ASP A 47 35.86 -12.97 21.93
CA ASP A 47 36.33 -14.25 22.48
C ASP A 47 37.83 -14.46 22.18
N THR A 48 38.71 -13.97 23.06
CA THR A 48 40.16 -14.27 22.99
C THR A 48 40.43 -15.71 23.45
N ILE A 49 41.26 -16.48 22.73
CA ILE A 49 41.61 -17.88 23.02
C ILE A 49 42.08 -18.10 24.47
N ASP A 50 42.71 -17.09 25.07
CA ASP A 50 43.23 -17.13 26.44
C ASP A 50 42.15 -17.23 27.53
N LYS A 51 40.88 -16.95 27.20
CA LYS A 51 39.74 -17.10 28.12
C LYS A 51 38.97 -18.42 27.94
N TRP A 52 39.44 -19.33 27.08
CA TRP A 52 38.70 -20.55 26.76
C TRP A 52 39.03 -21.68 27.73
N ASP A 53 38.01 -22.15 28.45
CA ASP A 53 38.08 -23.38 29.24
C ASP A 53 38.09 -24.64 28.36
N ILE A 54 38.62 -25.75 28.89
CA ILE A 54 38.70 -27.07 28.21
C ILE A 54 37.34 -27.52 27.65
N HIS A 55 36.25 -27.22 28.36
CA HIS A 55 34.89 -27.53 27.90
C HIS A 55 34.49 -26.70 26.67
N LYS A 56 34.82 -25.41 26.66
CA LYS A 56 34.54 -24.52 25.52
C LYS A 56 35.38 -24.90 24.30
N LEU A 57 36.63 -25.30 24.53
CA LEU A 57 37.49 -25.82 23.47
C LEU A 57 36.90 -27.09 22.83
N ASN A 58 36.44 -28.04 23.63
CA ASN A 58 35.77 -29.25 23.13
C ASN A 58 34.47 -28.94 22.39
N GLU A 59 33.70 -27.95 22.85
CA GLU A 59 32.49 -27.47 22.18
C GLU A 59 32.83 -26.88 20.80
N VAL A 60 33.82 -26.00 20.72
CA VAL A 60 34.26 -25.37 19.46
C VAL A 60 34.81 -26.41 18.48
N ILE A 61 35.59 -27.39 18.96
CA ILE A 61 36.07 -28.53 18.14
C ILE A 61 34.88 -29.32 17.59
N ASN A 62 33.90 -29.65 18.43
CA ASN A 62 32.68 -30.36 18.01
C ASN A 62 31.85 -29.55 17.00
N ILE A 63 31.73 -28.23 17.18
CA ILE A 63 31.03 -27.35 16.24
C ILE A 63 31.76 -27.30 14.89
N ARG A 64 33.10 -27.22 14.90
CA ARG A 64 33.91 -27.24 13.67
C ARG A 64 33.75 -28.55 12.90
N HIS A 65 33.66 -29.69 13.60
CA HIS A 65 33.46 -31.00 12.97
C HIS A 65 32.02 -31.29 12.54
N LYS A 66 31.01 -30.64 13.15
CA LYS A 66 29.59 -30.81 12.78
C LYS A 66 29.12 -29.83 11.71
N ASN A 67 29.68 -28.62 11.65
CA ASN A 67 29.23 -27.54 10.79
C ASN A 67 30.20 -27.28 9.63
N VAL A 68 30.49 -28.33 8.86
CA VAL A 68 31.62 -28.43 7.92
C VAL A 68 31.48 -27.53 6.68
N ASN A 69 30.33 -26.87 6.47
CA ASN A 69 30.05 -26.31 5.15
C ASN A 69 29.36 -24.94 5.12
N LYS A 70 29.83 -23.95 5.89
CA LYS A 70 29.63 -22.56 5.42
C LYS A 70 30.59 -22.34 4.25
N THR A 71 30.11 -22.52 3.03
CA THR A 71 30.93 -22.27 1.85
C THR A 71 31.03 -20.77 1.59
N ASP A 72 32.19 -20.29 1.12
CA ASP A 72 32.36 -18.89 0.67
C ASP A 72 31.60 -18.55 -0.62
N ILE A 73 30.88 -19.53 -1.18
CA ILE A 73 30.02 -19.36 -2.34
C ILE A 73 28.75 -18.62 -1.93
N ILE A 74 28.37 -17.62 -2.71
CA ILE A 74 27.16 -16.81 -2.51
C ILE A 74 25.92 -17.64 -2.88
N CYS A 75 24.85 -17.51 -2.10
CA CYS A 75 23.59 -18.20 -2.37
C CYS A 75 22.93 -17.67 -3.65
N LYS A 76 22.52 -18.57 -4.56
CA LYS A 76 21.81 -18.21 -5.79
C LYS A 76 20.48 -17.47 -5.51
N PHE A 77 19.76 -17.87 -4.48
CA PHE A 77 18.50 -17.23 -4.10
C PHE A 77 18.71 -15.84 -3.50
N PHE A 78 19.85 -15.62 -2.84
CA PHE A 78 20.23 -14.29 -2.37
C PHE A 78 20.52 -13.37 -3.55
N LEU A 79 21.28 -13.82 -4.56
CA LEU A 79 21.53 -13.02 -5.77
C LEU A 79 20.22 -12.58 -6.43
N ASN A 80 19.29 -13.51 -6.63
CA ASN A 80 17.97 -13.22 -7.21
C ASN A 80 17.16 -12.23 -6.34
N ALA A 81 17.15 -12.41 -5.02
CA ALA A 81 16.44 -11.50 -4.12
C ALA A 81 17.03 -10.08 -4.11
N VAL A 82 18.36 -9.96 -4.21
CA VAL A 82 19.05 -8.67 -4.26
C VAL A 82 18.85 -8.01 -5.62
N GLU A 83 18.85 -8.77 -6.73
CA GLU A 83 18.52 -8.28 -8.06
C GLU A 83 17.08 -7.75 -8.16
N ASN A 84 16.11 -8.45 -7.55
CA ASN A 84 14.71 -8.02 -7.52
C ASN A 84 14.40 -7.01 -6.41
N LYS A 85 15.40 -6.54 -5.65
CA LYS A 85 15.22 -5.63 -4.50
C LYS A 85 14.27 -6.17 -3.41
N GLN A 86 14.14 -7.49 -3.31
CA GLN A 86 13.30 -8.19 -2.33
C GLN A 86 14.08 -8.65 -1.08
N TYR A 87 15.40 -8.45 -1.05
CA TYR A 87 16.23 -8.75 0.11
C TYR A 87 16.03 -7.68 1.20
N GLY A 88 15.70 -8.10 2.42
CA GLY A 88 15.38 -7.21 3.54
C GLY A 88 15.09 -7.94 4.85
N TRP A 89 14.50 -7.24 5.82
CA TRP A 89 14.29 -7.73 7.19
C TRP A 89 13.44 -8.99 7.29
N PHE A 90 12.47 -9.16 6.39
CA PHE A 90 11.61 -10.34 6.33
C PHE A 90 12.07 -11.38 5.31
N TRP A 91 13.22 -11.18 4.66
CA TRP A 91 13.68 -12.13 3.65
C TRP A 91 14.31 -13.35 4.30
N VAL A 92 13.69 -14.52 4.06
CA VAL A 92 14.21 -15.82 4.49
C VAL A 92 14.65 -16.59 3.26
N CYS A 93 15.89 -17.06 3.27
CA CYS A 93 16.40 -17.87 2.16
C CYS A 93 15.59 -19.17 2.01
N PRO A 94 15.06 -19.49 0.81
CA PRO A 94 14.30 -20.72 0.60
C PRO A 94 15.19 -21.98 0.71
N ASN A 95 16.51 -21.85 0.59
CA ASN A 95 17.49 -22.94 0.74
C ASN A 95 17.91 -23.16 2.21
N GLY A 96 16.97 -23.02 3.15
CA GLY A 96 17.18 -23.33 4.57
C GLY A 96 17.33 -22.13 5.52
N GLY A 97 16.89 -20.94 5.13
CA GLY A 97 16.83 -19.76 5.99
C GLY A 97 18.20 -19.43 6.62
N ASP A 98 18.25 -19.43 7.95
CA ASP A 98 19.49 -19.21 8.71
C ASP A 98 20.51 -20.36 8.55
N ASN A 99 20.05 -21.57 8.25
CA ASN A 99 20.90 -22.76 8.08
C ASN A 99 21.41 -22.94 6.64
N CYS A 100 21.29 -21.93 5.78
CA CYS A 100 21.75 -22.05 4.40
C CYS A 100 23.27 -22.34 4.33
N LYS A 101 23.66 -23.31 3.51
CA LYS A 101 25.07 -23.68 3.27
C LYS A 101 25.90 -22.53 2.65
N TYR A 102 25.24 -21.66 1.90
CA TYR A 102 25.85 -20.60 1.11
C TYR A 102 25.77 -19.25 1.84
N LYS A 103 26.66 -18.31 1.51
CA LYS A 103 26.69 -16.96 2.09
C LYS A 103 25.54 -16.08 1.58
N HIS A 104 24.95 -15.28 2.46
CA HIS A 104 23.90 -14.30 2.14
C HIS A 104 24.45 -12.88 2.19
N CYS A 105 25.60 -12.66 1.56
CA CYS A 105 26.22 -11.36 1.44
C CYS A 105 26.91 -11.25 0.07
N LEU A 106 26.95 -10.04 -0.47
CA LEU A 106 27.74 -9.77 -1.67
C LEU A 106 29.23 -9.69 -1.29
N PRO A 107 30.14 -10.16 -2.17
CA PRO A 107 31.56 -9.93 -2.01
C PRO A 107 31.85 -8.44 -1.88
N GLN A 108 32.81 -8.08 -1.03
CA GLN A 108 33.28 -6.70 -0.89
C GLN A 108 33.74 -6.18 -2.26
N GLY A 109 33.17 -5.06 -2.70
CA GLY A 109 33.45 -4.46 -4.02
C GLY A 109 32.55 -4.92 -5.18
N TYR A 110 31.64 -5.88 -4.96
CA TYR A 110 30.63 -6.21 -5.97
C TYR A 110 29.54 -5.14 -6.01
N VAL A 111 29.37 -4.52 -7.16
CA VAL A 111 28.32 -3.53 -7.43
C VAL A 111 27.23 -4.20 -8.25
N LEU A 112 25.98 -4.17 -7.78
CA LEU A 112 24.85 -4.68 -8.54
C LEU A 112 24.75 -3.94 -9.87
N LYS A 113 24.63 -4.70 -10.96
CA LYS A 113 24.17 -4.13 -12.23
C LYS A 113 22.72 -3.69 -12.01
N LYS A 114 22.46 -2.40 -12.09
CA LYS A 114 21.09 -1.90 -12.15
C LYS A 114 20.42 -2.60 -13.33
N GLN A 115 19.25 -3.20 -13.11
CA GLN A 115 18.38 -3.59 -14.22
C GLN A 115 18.19 -2.33 -15.06
N GLU A 116 18.53 -2.39 -16.35
CA GLU A 116 18.23 -1.29 -17.25
C GLU A 116 16.72 -1.03 -17.14
N PRO A 117 16.29 0.21 -16.88
CA PRO A 117 14.87 0.52 -16.89
C PRO A 117 14.34 0.05 -18.24
N THR A 118 13.31 -0.80 -18.18
CA THR A 118 12.55 -1.17 -19.37
C THR A 118 12.16 0.11 -20.09
N GLU A 119 12.16 0.11 -21.42
CA GLU A 119 11.92 1.31 -22.24
C GLU A 119 10.66 2.10 -21.82
N ALA A 120 9.68 1.41 -21.22
CA ALA A 120 8.47 1.99 -20.63
C ALA A 120 8.69 2.94 -19.44
N GLU A 121 9.77 2.82 -18.66
CA GLU A 121 10.07 3.73 -17.53
C GLU A 121 10.88 4.97 -17.96
N LYS A 122 11.37 5.02 -19.20
CA LYS A 122 12.11 6.18 -19.73
C LYS A 122 11.19 7.28 -20.29
N ASP A 123 9.93 6.95 -20.55
CA ASP A 123 8.94 7.85 -21.14
C ASP A 123 8.11 8.60 -20.09
N GLU A 124 8.34 8.37 -18.80
CA GLU A 124 7.79 9.22 -17.73
C GLU A 124 8.65 10.48 -17.59
N THR A 125 8.70 11.30 -18.64
CA THR A 125 9.12 12.69 -18.45
C THR A 125 8.12 13.36 -17.52
N PRO A 126 8.60 14.10 -16.50
CA PRO A 126 7.70 14.77 -15.57
C PRO A 126 6.79 15.75 -16.33
N LEU A 127 5.55 15.90 -15.88
CA LEU A 127 4.55 16.74 -16.56
C LEU A 127 5.05 18.18 -16.76
N GLU A 128 5.86 18.66 -15.84
CA GLU A 128 6.50 19.97 -15.87
C GLU A 128 7.41 20.15 -17.10
N ASP A 129 8.22 19.12 -17.44
CA ASP A 129 9.11 19.15 -18.59
C ASP A 129 8.31 19.15 -19.90
N ILE A 130 7.21 18.37 -19.95
CA ILE A 130 6.30 18.34 -21.10
C ILE A 130 5.65 19.72 -21.31
N ILE A 131 5.19 20.36 -20.23
CA ILE A 131 4.57 21.70 -20.30
C ILE A 131 5.58 22.74 -20.80
N GLU A 132 6.83 22.70 -20.34
CA GLU A 132 7.83 23.67 -20.80
C GLU A 132 8.21 23.42 -22.27
N GLU A 133 8.32 22.17 -22.71
CA GLU A 133 8.53 21.85 -24.12
C GLU A 133 7.41 22.38 -25.02
N GLU A 134 6.15 22.19 -24.62
CA GLU A 134 5.00 22.72 -25.34
C GLU A 134 5.00 24.25 -25.35
N ARG A 135 5.27 24.88 -24.20
CA ARG A 135 5.40 26.33 -24.11
C ARG A 135 6.47 26.84 -25.07
N MET A 136 7.65 26.25 -25.09
CA MET A 136 8.73 26.62 -26.00
C MET A 136 8.34 26.51 -27.48
N LYS A 137 7.52 25.52 -27.85
CA LYS A 137 6.99 25.39 -29.22
C LYS A 137 6.03 26.54 -29.59
N TYR A 138 5.23 27.02 -28.64
CA TYR A 138 4.18 28.01 -28.88
C TYR A 138 4.56 29.46 -28.50
N ILE A 139 5.71 29.71 -27.84
CA ILE A 139 6.17 31.08 -27.48
C ILE A 139 6.21 32.01 -28.70
N ASN A 140 6.63 31.51 -29.87
CA ASN A 140 6.77 32.34 -31.08
C ASN A 140 5.54 32.31 -32.01
N ASN A 141 4.62 31.37 -31.81
CA ASN A 141 3.53 31.05 -32.75
C ASN A 141 2.13 31.09 -32.11
N GLY A 142 1.96 31.81 -31.00
CA GLY A 142 0.67 31.92 -30.30
C GLY A 142 -0.33 32.84 -31.01
N THR A 143 -1.57 32.36 -31.20
CA THR A 143 -2.69 33.19 -31.65
C THR A 143 -3.23 34.01 -30.47
N PRO A 144 -3.35 35.34 -30.56
CA PRO A 144 -3.94 36.13 -29.49
C PRO A 144 -5.41 35.76 -29.29
N VAL A 145 -5.81 35.56 -28.04
CA VAL A 145 -7.18 35.20 -27.68
C VAL A 145 -8.06 36.44 -27.79
N THR A 146 -8.77 36.59 -28.91
CA THR A 146 -9.81 37.61 -29.11
C THR A 146 -11.18 37.06 -28.71
N LEU A 147 -12.14 37.95 -28.42
CA LEU A 147 -13.48 37.56 -28.01
C LEU A 147 -14.19 36.70 -29.06
N GLU A 148 -14.04 37.02 -30.34
CA GLU A 148 -14.61 36.23 -31.45
C GLU A 148 -14.02 34.82 -31.51
N LEU A 149 -12.69 34.71 -31.35
CA LEU A 149 -12.00 33.42 -31.34
C LEU A 149 -12.40 32.58 -30.12
N PHE A 150 -12.54 33.22 -28.95
CA PHE A 150 -12.96 32.55 -27.73
C PHE A 150 -14.39 32.02 -27.82
N LYS A 151 -15.33 32.81 -28.38
CA LYS A 151 -16.71 32.35 -28.62
C LYS A 151 -16.74 31.14 -29.56
N LYS A 152 -16.02 31.21 -30.69
CA LYS A 152 -15.90 30.09 -31.62
C LYS A 152 -15.29 28.85 -30.94
N TRP A 153 -14.23 29.03 -30.15
CA TRP A 153 -13.62 27.94 -29.37
C TRP A 153 -14.59 27.35 -28.35
N LYS A 154 -15.40 28.17 -27.66
CA LYS A 154 -16.39 27.70 -26.67
C LYS A 154 -17.46 26.83 -27.34
N GLU A 155 -17.97 27.25 -28.49
CA GLU A 155 -18.92 26.47 -29.30
C GLU A 155 -18.28 25.15 -29.76
N GLU A 156 -17.08 25.20 -30.35
CA GLU A 156 -16.36 23.99 -30.78
C GLU A 156 -16.09 23.01 -29.62
N ASN A 157 -15.80 23.51 -28.42
CA ASN A 157 -15.60 22.64 -27.25
C ASN A 157 -16.90 22.07 -26.71
N ALA A 158 -17.99 22.83 -26.72
CA ALA A 158 -19.30 22.32 -26.37
C ALA A 158 -19.71 21.19 -27.31
N ASP A 159 -19.48 21.33 -28.62
CA ASP A 159 -19.76 20.29 -29.61
C ASP A 159 -18.85 19.07 -29.45
N LYS A 160 -17.55 19.27 -29.21
CA LYS A 160 -16.61 18.18 -28.87
C LYS A 160 -17.03 17.43 -27.61
N TYR A 161 -17.53 18.14 -26.60
CA TYR A 161 -18.00 17.53 -25.36
C TYR A 161 -19.27 16.70 -25.60
N LYS A 162 -20.24 17.22 -26.34
CA LYS A 162 -21.45 16.47 -26.74
C LYS A 162 -21.09 15.20 -27.51
N LEU A 163 -20.20 15.30 -28.50
CA LEU A 163 -19.75 14.14 -29.28
C LEU A 163 -19.07 13.07 -28.40
N LYS A 164 -18.22 13.47 -27.44
CA LYS A 164 -17.60 12.54 -26.48
C LYS A 164 -18.63 11.88 -25.57
N LYS A 165 -19.64 12.63 -25.13
CA LYS A 165 -20.75 12.12 -24.30
C LYS A 165 -21.58 11.10 -25.08
N ASP A 166 -21.86 11.36 -26.35
CA ASP A 166 -22.63 10.45 -27.20
C ASP A 166 -21.83 9.18 -27.56
N ASP A 167 -20.53 9.28 -27.83
CA ASP A 167 -19.65 8.10 -27.98
C ASP A 167 -19.57 7.28 -26.69
N GLN A 168 -19.52 7.95 -25.52
CA GLN A 168 -19.56 7.26 -24.23
C GLN A 168 -20.91 6.54 -24.01
N LYS A 169 -22.03 7.17 -24.37
CA LYS A 169 -23.36 6.53 -24.33
C LYS A 169 -23.46 5.35 -25.28
N GLU A 170 -22.99 5.47 -26.52
CA GLU A 170 -22.99 4.37 -27.50
C GLU A 170 -22.13 3.19 -27.00
N LYS A 171 -20.98 3.48 -26.37
CA LYS A 171 -20.16 2.45 -25.72
C LYS A 171 -20.88 1.77 -24.56
N VAL A 172 -21.61 2.53 -23.74
CA VAL A 172 -22.43 1.98 -22.65
C VAL A 172 -23.59 1.14 -23.23
N GLU A 173 -24.26 1.58 -24.28
CA GLU A 173 -25.33 0.82 -24.97
C GLU A 173 -24.82 -0.49 -25.58
N LYS A 174 -23.63 -0.48 -26.19
CA LYS A 174 -22.99 -1.69 -26.70
C LYS A 174 -22.63 -2.66 -25.57
N LYS A 175 -22.10 -2.15 -24.46
CA LYS A 175 -21.78 -2.95 -23.27
C LYS A 175 -23.03 -3.47 -22.54
N ALA A 176 -24.12 -2.69 -22.54
CA ALA A 176 -25.43 -3.08 -21.99
C ALA A 176 -25.96 -4.34 -22.69
N LYS A 177 -25.83 -4.42 -24.02
CA LYS A 177 -26.24 -5.61 -24.80
C LYS A 177 -25.42 -6.86 -24.48
N THR A 178 -24.20 -6.69 -23.97
CA THR A 178 -23.33 -7.80 -23.57
C THR A 178 -23.41 -8.15 -22.07
N ASN A 179 -24.32 -7.50 -21.31
CA ASN A 179 -24.58 -7.77 -19.89
C ASN A 179 -23.37 -7.62 -18.94
N VAL A 180 -22.34 -6.86 -19.34
CA VAL A 180 -21.13 -6.57 -18.51
C VAL A 180 -21.05 -5.08 -18.23
N LEU A 181 -22.02 -4.56 -17.49
CA LEU A 181 -21.99 -3.18 -16.97
C LEU A 181 -21.92 -3.21 -15.45
N SER A 182 -21.14 -2.30 -14.88
CA SER A 182 -21.12 -2.10 -13.43
C SER A 182 -22.45 -1.55 -12.93
N GLY A 183 -22.89 -1.87 -11.71
CA GLY A 183 -24.17 -1.39 -11.15
C GLY A 183 -24.33 0.14 -11.21
N LYS A 184 -23.23 0.89 -11.03
CA LYS A 184 -23.21 2.35 -11.20
C LYS A 184 -23.50 2.79 -12.64
N GLU A 185 -22.98 2.06 -13.62
CA GLU A 185 -23.21 2.34 -15.04
C GLU A 185 -24.66 2.04 -15.43
N LEU A 186 -25.22 0.95 -14.91
CA LEU A 186 -26.64 0.60 -15.08
C LEU A 186 -27.56 1.68 -14.51
N PHE A 187 -27.26 2.19 -13.32
CA PHE A 187 -28.04 3.26 -12.67
C PHE A 187 -28.03 4.55 -13.49
N THR A 188 -26.90 4.90 -14.11
CA THR A 188 -26.83 6.08 -15.01
C THR A 188 -27.49 5.86 -16.36
N TYR A 189 -27.64 4.61 -16.81
CA TYR A 189 -28.28 4.26 -18.07
C TYR A 189 -29.80 4.32 -17.95
N ASP A 190 -30.36 3.65 -16.93
CA ASP A 190 -31.77 3.68 -16.63
C ASP A 190 -32.00 3.55 -15.11
N PRO A 191 -32.20 4.67 -14.39
CA PRO A 191 -32.51 4.66 -12.97
C PRO A 191 -33.80 3.90 -12.64
N THR A 192 -34.71 3.74 -13.61
CA THR A 192 -36.01 3.08 -13.40
C THR A 192 -35.90 1.55 -13.38
N LEU A 193 -34.75 0.98 -13.75
CA LEU A 193 -34.45 -0.44 -13.53
C LEU A 193 -34.17 -0.76 -12.06
N PHE A 194 -33.90 0.26 -11.25
CA PHE A 194 -33.66 0.16 -9.81
C PHE A 194 -34.86 0.72 -9.06
N VAL A 195 -35.98 0.02 -9.16
CA VAL A 195 -37.12 0.22 -8.26
C VAL A 195 -37.01 -0.85 -7.20
N ASP A 196 -36.82 -0.44 -5.94
CA ASP A 196 -36.96 -1.36 -4.82
C ASP A 196 -38.41 -1.88 -4.84
N ASP A 197 -38.60 -3.18 -5.03
CA ASP A 197 -39.91 -3.79 -4.89
C ASP A 197 -40.34 -3.61 -3.43
N ASP A 198 -41.44 -2.89 -3.19
CA ASP A 198 -41.99 -2.63 -1.85
C ASP A 198 -42.25 -3.94 -1.07
N ASN A 199 -42.26 -5.11 -1.73
CA ASN A 199 -42.41 -6.44 -1.11
C ASN A 199 -41.08 -7.22 -0.92
N ALA A 200 -39.92 -6.70 -1.34
CA ALA A 200 -38.63 -7.39 -1.18
C ALA A 200 -38.17 -7.58 0.28
N ALA A 201 -38.82 -6.89 1.22
CA ALA A 201 -38.55 -7.00 2.65
C ALA A 201 -39.49 -8.00 3.38
N ASN A 202 -40.39 -8.71 2.70
CA ASN A 202 -41.20 -9.73 3.36
C ASN A 202 -40.39 -11.01 3.56
N THR A 203 -39.75 -11.12 4.73
CA THR A 203 -38.87 -12.22 5.16
C THR A 203 -39.52 -13.62 5.09
N ASN A 204 -40.83 -13.71 4.88
CA ASN A 204 -41.59 -14.95 5.03
C ASN A 204 -41.75 -15.79 3.75
N GLU A 205 -41.28 -15.33 2.58
CA GLU A 205 -41.43 -16.04 1.30
C GLU A 205 -40.14 -16.77 0.84
N TYR A 206 -39.01 -16.50 1.50
CA TYR A 206 -37.71 -17.14 1.17
C TYR A 206 -37.48 -18.50 1.85
N ASP A 207 -38.35 -18.91 2.77
CA ASP A 207 -38.17 -20.12 3.59
C ASP A 207 -38.66 -21.42 2.91
N ASP A 208 -39.38 -21.32 1.78
CA ASP A 208 -40.04 -22.46 1.12
C ASP A 208 -39.25 -23.06 -0.07
N LEU A 209 -38.05 -22.56 -0.37
CA LEU A 209 -37.20 -23.06 -1.47
C LEU A 209 -35.98 -23.88 -1.01
N PHE A 210 -35.89 -24.24 0.27
CA PHE A 210 -34.73 -24.94 0.85
C PHE A 210 -34.97 -26.41 1.24
N TYR A 211 -36.04 -27.04 0.78
CA TYR A 211 -36.30 -28.47 1.01
C TYR A 211 -36.23 -29.29 -0.29
N ASP A 212 -35.02 -29.64 -0.73
CA ASP A 212 -34.68 -30.96 -1.29
C ASP A 212 -33.18 -31.01 -1.65
N ASP A 213 -32.35 -31.51 -0.74
CA ASP A 213 -31.23 -32.43 -1.02
C ASP A 213 -30.55 -32.82 0.32
N GLU A 214 -31.00 -33.93 0.90
CA GLU A 214 -30.17 -34.72 1.82
C GLU A 214 -29.15 -35.50 0.98
N ASP A 215 -27.90 -35.03 0.89
CA ASP A 215 -26.69 -35.87 0.99
C ASP A 215 -25.40 -35.04 0.83
N ASP A 216 -24.34 -35.50 1.50
CA ASP A 216 -22.94 -35.05 1.44
C ASP A 216 -22.49 -33.85 2.29
N LYS A 217 -22.14 -34.17 3.55
CA LYS A 217 -21.12 -33.46 4.32
C LYS A 217 -19.73 -33.72 3.72
N GLU A 218 -18.97 -32.68 3.38
CA GLU A 218 -17.51 -32.64 3.56
C GLU A 218 -16.94 -31.21 3.52
N ASP A 219 -15.92 -30.97 4.34
CA ASP A 219 -15.34 -29.71 4.82
C ASP A 219 -14.96 -28.63 3.78
N THR A 220 -15.17 -27.33 4.10
CA THR A 220 -14.23 -26.20 3.81
C THR A 220 -14.67 -24.86 4.47
N PRO A 221 -13.74 -23.92 4.73
CA PRO A 221 -13.77 -23.03 5.90
C PRO A 221 -14.55 -21.71 5.76
N GLU A 222 -15.16 -21.30 6.88
CA GLU A 222 -15.80 -20.01 7.14
C GLU A 222 -14.90 -18.81 6.80
N LYS A 223 -15.31 -17.98 5.84
CA LYS A 223 -14.81 -16.62 5.69
C LYS A 223 -15.71 -15.67 6.47
N LYS A 224 -15.23 -15.23 7.64
CA LYS A 224 -15.83 -14.14 8.41
C LYS A 224 -15.70 -12.83 7.64
N ASN A 225 -16.83 -12.27 7.23
CA ASN A 225 -16.90 -10.93 6.68
C ASN A 225 -16.68 -9.86 7.76
N CYS A 226 -16.11 -8.77 7.26
CA CYS A 226 -15.70 -7.51 7.83
C CYS A 226 -16.56 -6.93 8.97
N VAL A 227 -15.86 -6.48 10.00
CA VAL A 227 -16.33 -5.55 11.03
C VAL A 227 -16.70 -4.22 10.39
N ASN A 228 -17.97 -3.83 10.52
CA ASN A 228 -18.41 -2.46 10.31
C ASN A 228 -17.80 -1.59 11.42
N GLY A 229 -17.02 -0.58 11.03
CA GLY A 229 -16.38 0.35 11.96
C GLY A 229 -17.41 1.24 12.64
N GLU A 230 -17.52 1.09 13.96
CA GLU A 230 -18.23 2.00 14.85
C GLU A 230 -17.50 3.36 14.87
N ILE A 231 -18.16 4.41 14.38
CA ILE A 231 -17.72 5.79 14.52
C ILE A 231 -18.08 6.24 15.94
N ASN A 232 -17.08 6.34 16.81
CA ASN A 232 -17.24 6.98 18.12
C ASN A 232 -17.18 8.50 17.93
N GLU A 233 -18.34 9.15 17.89
CA GLU A 233 -18.43 10.60 17.96
C GLU A 233 -18.11 11.06 19.40
N ASN A 234 -16.92 11.63 19.59
CA ASN A 234 -16.55 12.29 20.84
C ASN A 234 -17.07 13.76 20.80
N PRO A 235 -18.00 14.19 21.67
CA PRO A 235 -18.72 15.45 21.49
C PRO A 235 -17.95 16.73 21.85
N ASN A 236 -16.61 16.71 21.97
CA ASN A 236 -15.88 17.81 22.61
C ASN A 236 -14.53 18.20 21.95
N GLU A 237 -14.48 18.23 20.62
CA GLU A 237 -13.35 18.82 19.89
C GLU A 237 -13.88 19.83 18.85
N LYS A 238 -13.87 21.12 19.22
CA LYS A 238 -14.13 22.21 18.29
C LYS A 238 -12.94 22.34 17.34
N ARG A 239 -13.14 22.02 16.05
CA ARG A 239 -12.19 22.36 14.97
C ARG A 239 -12.47 23.79 14.53
N GLU A 240 -11.61 24.71 14.95
CA GLU A 240 -11.62 26.11 14.51
C GLU A 240 -10.87 26.22 13.18
N ASP A 241 -11.49 25.86 12.06
CA ASP A 241 -11.00 26.18 10.71
C ASP A 241 -12.17 26.12 9.70
N GLU A 242 -13.19 26.94 9.90
CA GLU A 242 -14.18 27.24 8.85
C GLU A 242 -13.72 28.49 8.09
N VAL A 243 -13.16 28.28 6.90
CA VAL A 243 -12.90 29.35 5.95
C VAL A 243 -14.24 29.76 5.32
N PRO A 244 -14.71 31.02 5.43
CA PRO A 244 -15.98 31.42 4.85
C PRO A 244 -15.91 31.38 3.32
N ILE A 245 -16.66 30.48 2.69
CA ILE A 245 -16.86 30.47 1.24
C ILE A 245 -17.96 31.48 0.95
N ASN A 246 -17.64 32.54 0.20
CA ASN A 246 -18.64 33.51 -0.23
C ASN A 246 -19.50 32.90 -1.34
N SER A 247 -20.72 32.47 -1.00
CA SER A 247 -21.70 31.92 -1.93
C SER A 247 -22.29 32.96 -2.90
N GLU A 248 -22.14 34.26 -2.64
CA GLU A 248 -22.66 35.31 -3.53
C GLU A 248 -21.87 35.43 -4.84
N LEU A 249 -20.64 34.91 -4.90
CA LEU A 249 -19.80 34.92 -6.11
C LEU A 249 -20.31 34.02 -7.26
N PHE A 250 -21.31 33.17 -7.00
CA PHE A 250 -21.83 32.18 -7.96
C PHE A 250 -23.32 32.34 -8.28
N ILE A 251 -23.98 33.39 -7.76
CA ILE A 251 -25.44 33.58 -7.92
C ILE A 251 -25.77 34.49 -9.11
N ASP A 252 -24.85 35.37 -9.51
CA ASP A 252 -25.12 36.43 -10.50
C ASP A 252 -25.24 35.96 -11.98
N GLU A 253 -25.12 34.66 -12.28
CA GLU A 253 -25.16 34.16 -13.67
C GLU A 253 -26.32 33.18 -13.97
N LEU A 254 -27.32 33.08 -13.08
CA LEU A 254 -28.50 32.20 -13.27
C LEU A 254 -29.77 32.91 -13.74
N ASP A 255 -29.84 34.25 -13.70
CA ASP A 255 -31.05 35.01 -14.06
C ASP A 255 -31.19 35.33 -15.55
N ASP A 256 -30.17 35.06 -16.38
CA ASP A 256 -30.18 35.42 -17.82
C ASP A 256 -30.62 34.27 -18.76
N LEU A 257 -31.05 33.11 -18.23
CA LEU A 257 -31.49 31.97 -19.05
C LEU A 257 -33.00 31.93 -19.34
N ASP A 258 -33.81 32.80 -18.72
CA ASP A 258 -35.27 32.84 -18.90
C ASP A 258 -35.76 33.89 -19.93
N GLN A 259 -34.86 34.50 -20.72
CA GLN A 259 -35.23 35.51 -21.75
C GLN A 259 -34.97 35.08 -23.21
N LEU A 260 -34.88 33.79 -23.50
CA LEU A 260 -34.90 33.28 -24.88
C LEU A 260 -36.20 32.51 -25.14
N ASP A 261 -37.27 33.27 -25.37
CA ASP A 261 -38.40 32.87 -26.22
C ASP A 261 -37.99 32.88 -27.70
#